data_AF-A0A6J2W152-F1
#
_entry.id   AF-A0A6J2W152-F1
#
_cell.length_a   1.000
_cell.length_b   1.000
_cell.length_c   1.000
_cell.angle_alpha   90.00
_cell.angle_beta   90.00
_cell.angle_gamma   90.00
#
_symmetry.space_group_name_H-M   'P 1'
#
loop_
_entity.id
_entity.type
_entity.pdbx_description
1 polymer ?
#
loop_
_entity_poly.entity_id
_entity_poly.type
_entity_poly.pdbx_seq_one_letter_code
_entity_poly.pdbx_strand_id
1 'polypeptide(L)'
;MYVGPLEDLVTLWRNPRRLVGEIAFQLDRRILAYVFREQSRLYGFTVLNIQDKILEVSTHPVTGEVDETYKQQLSERHMDLRDRLHKLGYNTMLHPSFTEFIINTFGILKQRPDHHSAQKLGYNNPDFLRKVIVDVAPSKLLKDLLLLLNCLSFMAKQDGKPLFLW
;
A
#
# COMPACT_ATOMS: atom_id res chain seq x y z
N MET A 1 -12.26 14.62 38.28
CA MET A 1 -13.13 13.77 37.45
C MET A 1 -12.24 12.67 36.89
N TYR A 2 -12.28 11.47 37.49
CA TYR A 2 -11.46 10.35 37.03
C TYR A 2 -12.06 9.82 35.74
N VAL A 3 -11.35 10.06 34.63
CA VAL A 3 -11.70 9.51 33.32
C VAL A 3 -11.09 8.10 33.27
N GLY A 4 -11.93 7.08 33.15
CA GLY A 4 -11.54 5.68 33.35
C GLY A 4 -10.73 5.08 32.18
N PRO A 5 -10.10 3.90 32.38
CA PRO A 5 -9.20 3.25 31.42
C PRO A 5 -9.83 2.83 30.08
N LEU A 6 -11.16 2.93 29.96
CA LEU A 6 -11.90 2.48 28.78
C LEU A 6 -11.90 3.51 27.63
N GLU A 7 -11.81 4.81 27.93
CA GLU A 7 -11.72 5.86 26.89
C GLU A 7 -10.32 5.91 26.25
N ASP A 8 -9.28 5.58 27.02
CA ASP A 8 -7.91 5.43 26.52
C ASP A 8 -7.79 4.23 25.57
N LEU A 9 -8.56 3.16 25.79
CA LEU A 9 -8.62 2.04 24.85
C LEU A 9 -9.38 2.42 23.57
N VAL A 10 -10.46 3.19 23.62
CA VAL A 10 -11.18 3.59 22.38
C VAL A 10 -10.35 4.56 21.52
N THR A 11 -9.51 5.40 22.14
CA THR A 11 -8.59 6.30 21.43
C THR A 11 -7.33 5.59 20.90
N LEU A 12 -6.85 4.53 21.56
CA LEU A 12 -5.75 3.69 21.07
C LEU A 12 -6.09 2.92 19.78
N TRP A 13 -7.36 2.55 19.57
CA TRP A 13 -7.83 1.81 18.39
C TRP A 13 -8.24 2.75 17.24
N ARG A 14 -8.50 4.03 17.56
CA ARG A 14 -8.72 5.12 16.62
C ARG A 14 -7.48 5.97 16.52
N ASN A 15 -6.38 5.42 15.99
CA ASN A 15 -5.25 6.26 15.63
C ASN A 15 -5.37 6.64 14.14
N PRO A 16 -6.08 7.75 13.80
CA PRO A 16 -6.30 8.14 12.42
C PRO A 16 -4.98 8.46 11.68
N ARG A 17 -3.90 8.75 12.42
CA ARG A 17 -2.54 8.85 11.84
C ARG A 17 -2.09 7.53 11.23
N ARG A 18 -2.31 6.41 11.93
CA ARG A 18 -1.93 5.09 11.40
C ARG A 18 -2.72 4.70 10.15
N LEU A 19 -3.93 5.23 9.94
CA LEU A 19 -4.66 5.02 8.70
C LEU A 19 -3.96 5.65 7.50
N VAL A 20 -3.29 6.79 7.68
CA VAL A 20 -2.51 7.44 6.62
C VAL A 20 -1.33 6.55 6.21
N GLY A 21 -0.60 5.99 7.18
CA GLY A 21 0.48 5.04 6.91
C GLY A 21 -0.03 3.71 6.32
N GLU A 22 -1.18 3.23 6.79
CA GLU A 22 -1.82 2.02 6.27
C GLU A 22 -2.21 2.16 4.79
N ILE A 23 -2.70 3.32 4.35
CA ILE A 23 -3.03 3.57 2.93
C ILE A 23 -1.80 3.40 2.04
N ALA A 24 -0.67 3.99 2.43
CA ALA A 24 0.59 3.86 1.69
C ALA A 24 1.08 2.40 1.69
N PHE A 25 1.05 1.74 2.84
CA PHE A 25 1.43 0.33 2.97
C PHE A 25 0.60 -0.62 2.11
N GLN A 26 -0.73 -0.42 2.09
CA GLN A 26 -1.64 -1.26 1.32
C GLN A 26 -1.47 -1.04 -0.19
N LEU A 27 -1.16 0.18 -0.62
CA LEU A 27 -0.83 0.46 -2.02
C LEU A 27 0.43 -0.30 -2.44
N ASP A 28 1.53 -0.18 -1.68
CA ASP A 28 2.79 -0.86 -1.97
C ASP A 28 2.60 -2.39 -2.03
N ARG A 29 1.90 -2.95 -1.03
CA ARG A 29 1.60 -4.39 -0.99
C ARG A 29 0.83 -4.85 -2.22
N ARG A 30 -0.12 -4.06 -2.71
CA ARG A 30 -0.89 -4.40 -3.91
C ARG A 30 -0.09 -4.26 -5.19
N ILE A 31 0.77 -3.24 -5.29
CA ILE A 31 1.68 -3.09 -6.43
C ILE A 31 2.58 -4.34 -6.52
N LEU A 32 3.19 -4.72 -5.40
CA LEU A 32 4.05 -5.89 -5.34
C LEU A 32 3.30 -7.19 -5.66
N ALA A 33 2.12 -7.39 -5.06
CA ALA A 33 1.29 -8.57 -5.33
C ALA A 33 0.79 -8.64 -6.77
N TYR A 34 0.57 -7.50 -7.43
CA TYR A 34 0.17 -7.46 -8.83
C TYR A 34 1.29 -7.92 -9.76
N VAL A 35 2.52 -7.48 -9.49
CA VAL A 35 3.70 -7.84 -10.29
C VAL A 35 4.10 -9.29 -10.03
N PHE A 36 4.30 -9.67 -8.76
CA PHE A 36 4.88 -10.95 -8.34
C PHE A 36 3.80 -11.97 -7.90
N ARG A 37 2.81 -12.23 -8.74
CA ARG A 37 1.64 -13.09 -8.40
C ARG A 37 2.03 -14.52 -8.05
N GLU A 38 3.07 -15.04 -8.70
CA GLU A 38 3.56 -16.40 -8.57
C GLU A 38 4.46 -16.58 -7.32
N GLN A 39 4.82 -15.49 -6.65
CA GLN A 39 5.70 -15.53 -5.50
C GLN A 39 4.91 -15.67 -4.20
N SER A 40 5.22 -16.72 -3.44
CA SER A 40 4.54 -17.01 -2.17
C SER A 40 4.95 -16.06 -1.05
N ARG A 41 6.14 -15.46 -1.12
CA ARG A 41 6.70 -14.55 -0.11
C ARG A 41 7.49 -13.44 -0.80
N LEU A 42 7.31 -12.21 -0.32
CA LEU A 42 7.90 -11.00 -0.91
C LEU A 42 8.85 -10.32 0.10
N TYR A 43 9.69 -11.11 0.80
CA TYR A 43 10.60 -10.57 1.80
C TYR A 43 11.68 -9.69 1.17
N GLY A 44 11.81 -8.46 1.68
CA GLY A 44 12.75 -7.48 1.13
C GLY A 44 12.32 -6.89 -0.21
N PHE A 45 11.08 -7.14 -0.66
CA PHE A 45 10.52 -6.50 -1.85
C PHE A 45 9.94 -5.15 -1.43
N THR A 46 10.29 -4.13 -2.18
CA THR A 46 9.75 -2.77 -2.05
C THR A 46 9.40 -2.28 -3.44
N VAL A 47 8.54 -1.25 -3.53
CA VAL A 47 8.22 -0.67 -4.85
C VAL A 47 9.46 -0.07 -5.51
N LEU A 48 10.45 0.36 -4.71
CA LEU A 48 11.73 0.91 -5.19
C LEU A 48 12.62 -0.12 -5.87
N ASN A 49 12.59 -1.39 -5.44
CA ASN A 49 13.49 -2.43 -5.95
C ASN A 49 12.81 -3.44 -6.88
N ILE A 50 11.63 -3.13 -7.43
CA ILE A 50 10.89 -4.06 -8.30
C ILE A 50 11.76 -4.57 -9.46
N GLN A 51 12.53 -3.71 -10.12
CA GLN A 51 13.37 -4.13 -11.25
C GLN A 51 14.44 -5.14 -10.83
N ASP A 52 15.13 -4.87 -9.73
CA ASP A 52 16.12 -5.78 -9.16
C ASP A 52 15.47 -7.11 -8.75
N LYS A 53 14.28 -7.04 -8.15
CA LYS A 53 13.51 -8.22 -7.76
C LYS A 53 12.99 -9.02 -8.93
N ILE A 54 12.65 -8.40 -10.05
CA ILE A 54 12.29 -9.10 -11.30
C ILE A 54 13.49 -9.92 -11.78
N LEU A 55 14.68 -9.34 -11.80
CA LEU A 55 15.89 -10.05 -12.20
C LEU A 55 16.21 -11.20 -11.21
N GLU A 56 16.15 -10.92 -9.91
CA GLU A 56 16.42 -11.91 -8.84
C GLU A 56 15.51 -13.14 -8.96
N VAL A 57 14.19 -12.96 -9.05
CA VAL A 57 13.25 -14.09 -9.11
C VAL A 57 13.27 -14.82 -10.45
N SER A 58 13.80 -14.19 -11.49
CA SER A 58 13.95 -14.82 -12.81
C SER A 58 15.31 -15.49 -12.99
N THR A 59 16.22 -15.35 -12.03
CA THR A 59 17.55 -15.97 -12.09
C THR A 59 17.53 -17.29 -11.31
N HIS A 60 17.91 -18.37 -11.96
CA HIS A 60 18.01 -19.67 -11.32
C HIS A 60 19.14 -19.65 -10.27
N PRO A 61 18.86 -20.02 -8.99
CA PRO A 61 19.79 -19.77 -7.88
C PRO A 61 21.10 -20.57 -7.95
N VAL A 62 21.13 -21.66 -8.73
CA VAL A 62 22.31 -22.54 -8.82
C VAL A 62 23.11 -22.29 -10.10
N THR A 63 22.43 -22.07 -11.22
CA THR A 63 23.09 -21.95 -12.53
C THR A 63 23.40 -20.49 -12.88
N GLY A 64 22.72 -19.54 -12.25
CA GLY A 64 22.80 -18.11 -12.60
C GLY A 64 22.14 -17.79 -13.93
N GLU A 65 21.49 -18.76 -14.58
CA GLU A 65 20.78 -18.55 -15.83
C GLU A 65 19.48 -17.79 -15.59
N VAL A 66 19.18 -16.84 -16.47
CA VAL A 66 17.97 -16.03 -16.40
C VAL A 66 16.90 -16.66 -17.26
N ASP A 67 15.74 -16.93 -16.68
CA ASP A 67 14.51 -17.18 -17.42
C ASP A 67 14.02 -15.88 -18.04
N GLU A 68 14.47 -15.62 -19.27
CA GLU A 68 14.11 -14.40 -20.01
C GLU A 68 12.61 -14.30 -20.32
N THR A 69 11.91 -15.44 -20.42
CA THR A 69 10.46 -15.43 -20.67
C THR A 69 9.73 -14.95 -19.43
N TYR A 70 10.07 -15.50 -18.26
CA TYR A 70 9.46 -15.09 -17.00
C TYR A 70 9.83 -13.66 -16.62
N LYS A 71 11.09 -13.26 -16.82
CA LYS A 71 11.56 -11.87 -16.64
C LYS A 71 10.78 -10.88 -17.51
N GLN A 72 10.58 -11.20 -18.78
CA GLN A 72 9.81 -10.36 -19.70
C GLN A 72 8.35 -10.24 -19.24
N GLN A 73 7.70 -11.34 -18.84
CA GLN A 73 6.33 -11.32 -18.35
C GLN A 73 6.14 -10.44 -17.10
N LEU A 74 7.07 -10.50 -16.15
CA LEU A 74 7.03 -9.65 -14.96
C LEU A 74 7.26 -8.17 -15.31
N SER A 75 8.19 -7.90 -16.24
CA SER A 75 8.51 -6.55 -16.70
C SER A 75 7.31 -5.90 -17.41
N GLU A 76 6.63 -6.64 -18.29
CA GLU A 76 5.41 -6.19 -18.96
C GLU A 76 4.28 -5.91 -17.96
N ARG A 77 4.07 -6.80 -16.99
CA ARG A 77 3.08 -6.59 -15.91
C ARG A 77 3.38 -5.33 -15.11
N HIS A 78 4.63 -5.12 -14.75
CA HIS A 78 5.03 -3.92 -14.02
C HIS A 78 4.84 -2.65 -14.87
N MET A 79 5.21 -2.68 -16.15
CA MET A 79 5.03 -1.55 -17.06
C MET A 79 3.54 -1.20 -17.24
N ASP A 80 2.68 -2.19 -17.50
CA ASP A 80 1.24 -1.98 -17.63
C ASP A 80 0.62 -1.39 -16.35
N LEU A 81 1.00 -1.90 -15.17
CA LEU A 81 0.52 -1.33 -13.92
C LEU A 81 1.01 0.11 -13.74
N ARG A 82 2.29 0.36 -14.01
CA ARG A 82 2.89 1.68 -13.92
C ARG A 82 2.15 2.69 -14.80
N ASP A 83 1.84 2.33 -16.04
CA ASP A 83 1.18 3.23 -16.98
C ASP A 83 -0.25 3.55 -16.52
N ARG A 84 -0.97 2.59 -15.93
CA ARG A 84 -2.29 2.83 -15.34
C ARG A 84 -2.24 3.73 -14.11
N LEU A 85 -1.26 3.52 -13.22
CA LEU A 85 -1.06 4.40 -12.06
C LEU A 85 -0.60 5.81 -12.49
N HIS A 86 0.25 5.91 -13.51
CA HIS A 86 0.71 7.19 -14.06
C HIS A 86 -0.45 8.03 -14.60
N LYS A 87 -1.45 7.41 -15.24
CA LYS A 87 -2.69 8.09 -15.66
C LYS A 87 -3.50 8.69 -14.50
N LEU A 88 -3.31 8.20 -13.28
CA LEU A 88 -3.89 8.75 -12.04
C LEU A 88 -2.99 9.82 -11.41
N GLY A 89 -1.83 10.10 -12.00
CA GLY A 89 -0.81 11.04 -11.52
C GLY A 89 0.32 10.39 -10.70
N TYR A 90 0.36 9.06 -10.56
CA TYR A 90 1.43 8.38 -9.82
C TYR A 90 2.78 8.51 -10.54
N ASN A 91 3.67 9.31 -9.97
CA ASN A 91 5.07 9.43 -10.39
C ASN A 91 5.95 8.34 -9.74
N THR A 92 6.58 7.49 -10.55
CA THR A 92 7.47 6.40 -10.09
C THR A 92 8.81 6.87 -9.52
N MET A 93 9.23 8.10 -9.79
CA MET A 93 10.45 8.67 -9.21
C MET A 93 10.22 9.29 -7.84
N LEU A 94 8.97 9.59 -7.48
CA LEU A 94 8.61 10.28 -6.25
C LEU A 94 7.88 9.36 -5.28
N HIS A 95 6.80 8.73 -5.73
CA HIS A 95 5.86 8.09 -4.82
C HIS A 95 6.38 6.84 -4.13
N PRO A 96 7.26 6.00 -4.71
CA PRO A 96 7.84 4.87 -3.98
C PRO A 96 8.64 5.29 -2.74
N SER A 97 9.46 6.34 -2.83
CA SER A 97 10.15 6.87 -1.64
C SER A 97 9.21 7.61 -0.70
N PHE A 98 8.17 8.25 -1.26
CA PHE A 98 7.14 8.92 -0.48
C PHE A 98 6.30 7.93 0.35
N THR A 99 5.88 6.79 -0.20
CA THR A 99 5.11 5.78 0.53
C THR A 99 5.94 5.23 1.69
N GLU A 100 7.21 4.92 1.48
CA GLU A 100 8.15 4.52 2.54
C GLU A 100 8.26 5.60 3.64
N PHE A 101 8.45 6.87 3.25
CA PHE A 101 8.47 7.98 4.20
C PHE A 101 7.17 8.09 5.01
N ILE A 102 6.01 7.96 4.37
CA ILE A 102 4.70 8.02 5.03
C ILE A 102 4.52 6.85 6.00
N ILE A 103 4.89 5.63 5.61
CA ILE A 103 4.82 4.44 6.46
C ILE A 103 5.70 4.63 7.70
N ASN A 104 6.93 5.11 7.52
CA ASN A 104 7.87 5.34 8.63
C ASN A 104 7.40 6.48 9.56
N THR A 105 6.75 7.51 9.01
CA THR A 105 6.29 8.69 9.76
C THR A 105 5.00 8.43 10.54
N PHE A 106 4.01 7.80 9.90
CA PHE A 106 2.67 7.63 10.45
C PHE A 106 2.44 6.25 11.08
N GLY A 107 3.26 5.26 10.70
CA GLY A 107 3.11 3.87 11.09
C GLY A 107 1.90 3.19 10.46
N ILE A 108 1.89 1.86 10.51
CA ILE A 108 0.78 1.02 10.04
C ILE A 108 -0.15 0.61 11.19
N LEU A 109 -1.32 0.06 10.88
CA LEU A 109 -2.21 -0.54 11.88
C LEU A 109 -1.54 -1.78 12.49
N LYS A 110 -1.40 -1.80 13.82
CA LYS A 110 -0.77 -2.92 14.54
C LYS A 110 -1.69 -4.11 14.73
N GLN A 111 -3.00 -3.86 14.75
CA GLN A 111 -4.01 -4.88 14.98
C GLN A 111 -4.85 -5.02 13.71
N ARG A 112 -5.11 -6.28 13.33
CA ARG A 112 -6.06 -6.63 12.28
C ARG A 112 -7.45 -6.66 12.94
N PRO A 113 -8.29 -5.62 12.81
CA PRO A 113 -9.68 -5.76 13.17
C PRO A 113 -10.28 -6.92 12.37
N ASP A 114 -11.16 -7.69 13.01
CA ASP A 114 -11.95 -8.67 12.29
C ASP A 114 -12.78 -7.99 11.18
N HIS A 115 -13.25 -8.78 10.21
CA HIS A 115 -13.96 -8.26 9.03
C HIS A 115 -15.14 -7.34 9.39
N HIS A 116 -15.86 -7.68 10.46
CA HIS A 116 -17.00 -6.93 10.96
C HIS A 116 -16.59 -5.60 11.60
N SER A 117 -15.50 -5.57 12.36
CA SER A 117 -14.93 -4.36 12.96
C SER A 117 -14.37 -3.44 11.89
N ALA A 118 -13.66 -3.96 10.88
CA ALA A 118 -13.15 -3.16 9.76
C ALA A 118 -14.29 -2.46 8.99
N GLN A 119 -15.41 -3.17 8.80
CA GLN A 119 -16.62 -2.60 8.17
C GLN A 119 -17.26 -1.52 9.05
N LYS A 120 -17.45 -1.79 10.35
CA LYS A 120 -17.99 -0.82 11.32
C LYS A 120 -17.11 0.43 11.46
N LEU A 121 -15.80 0.28 11.31
CA LEU A 121 -14.84 1.38 11.43
C LEU A 121 -14.68 2.19 10.13
N GLY A 122 -15.32 1.77 9.02
CA GLY A 122 -15.28 2.50 7.76
C GLY A 122 -13.96 2.39 6.99
N TYR A 123 -13.08 1.45 7.33
CA TYR A 123 -11.74 1.32 6.72
C TYR A 123 -11.78 0.94 5.23
N ASN A 124 -12.93 0.47 4.74
CA ASN A 124 -13.17 0.18 3.32
C ASN A 124 -13.93 1.31 2.59
N ASN A 125 -14.18 2.44 3.24
CA ASN A 125 -14.86 3.58 2.65
C ASN A 125 -13.83 4.65 2.20
N PRO A 126 -13.65 4.89 0.89
CA PRO A 126 -12.73 5.91 0.40
C PRO A 126 -13.01 7.33 0.90
N ASP A 127 -14.29 7.70 1.08
CA ASP A 127 -14.66 9.05 1.52
C ASP A 127 -14.32 9.28 2.99
N PHE A 128 -14.48 8.24 3.81
CA PHE A 128 -14.00 8.25 5.19
C PHE A 128 -12.48 8.42 5.25
N LEU A 129 -11.73 7.62 4.48
CA LEU A 129 -10.27 7.71 4.44
C LEU A 129 -9.78 9.07 3.89
N ARG A 130 -10.50 9.63 2.91
CA ARG A 130 -10.23 10.99 2.40
C ARG A 130 -10.37 12.03 3.50
N LYS A 131 -11.44 11.96 4.30
CA LYS A 131 -11.64 12.85 5.45
C LYS A 131 -10.52 12.70 6.47
N VAL A 132 -10.13 11.47 6.80
CA VAL A 132 -9.00 11.19 7.70
C VAL A 132 -7.70 11.82 7.20
N ILE A 133 -7.39 11.70 5.90
CA ILE A 133 -6.21 12.34 5.31
C ILE A 133 -6.28 13.87 5.49
N VAL A 134 -7.42 14.50 5.19
CA VAL A 134 -7.59 15.96 5.33
C VAL A 134 -7.42 16.41 6.78
N ASP A 135 -7.94 15.65 7.74
CA ASP A 135 -7.91 16.02 9.16
C ASP A 135 -6.52 15.81 9.81
N VAL A 136 -5.69 14.92 9.26
CA VAL A 136 -4.45 14.46 9.90
C VAL A 136 -3.18 14.90 9.17
N ALA A 137 -3.23 15.00 7.84
CA ALA A 137 -2.04 15.23 7.05
C ALA A 137 -1.59 16.70 7.10
N PRO A 138 -0.27 16.97 7.19
CA PRO A 138 0.28 18.28 6.90
C PRO A 138 -0.10 18.72 5.48
N SER A 139 -0.44 20.00 5.31
CA SER A 139 -0.88 20.58 4.02
C SER A 139 0.10 20.28 2.86
N LYS A 140 1.40 20.24 3.15
CA LYS A 140 2.46 19.93 2.18
C LYS A 140 2.40 18.50 1.62
N LEU A 141 1.81 17.55 2.35
CA LEU A 141 1.73 16.13 1.96
C LEU A 141 0.34 15.76 1.42
N LEU A 142 -0.64 16.66 1.56
CA LEU A 142 -2.05 16.36 1.34
C LEU A 142 -2.33 15.88 -0.09
N LYS A 143 -1.76 16.56 -1.08
CA LYS A 143 -1.97 16.24 -2.50
C LYS A 143 -1.53 14.81 -2.82
N ASP A 144 -0.31 14.46 -2.44
CA ASP A 144 0.28 13.15 -2.75
C ASP A 144 -0.41 12.04 -1.95
N LEU A 145 -0.81 12.28 -0.69
CA LEU A 145 -1.59 11.32 0.10
C LEU A 145 -2.96 11.01 -0.51
N LEU A 146 -3.68 12.04 -0.98
CA LEU A 146 -4.96 11.84 -1.67
C LEU A 146 -4.76 11.08 -3.00
N LEU A 147 -3.64 11.28 -3.67
CA LEU A 147 -3.26 10.54 -4.85
C LEU A 147 -3.00 9.06 -4.52
N LEU A 148 -2.28 8.75 -3.44
CA LEU A 148 -2.08 7.37 -2.99
C LEU A 148 -3.42 6.67 -2.70
N LEU A 149 -4.36 7.35 -2.04
CA LEU A 149 -5.69 6.82 -1.78
C LEU A 149 -6.47 6.55 -3.08
N ASN A 150 -6.37 7.45 -4.08
CA ASN A 150 -6.99 7.25 -5.38
C ASN A 150 -6.39 6.02 -6.09
N CYS A 151 -5.06 5.84 -6.04
CA CYS A 151 -4.36 4.68 -6.60
C CYS A 151 -4.78 3.38 -5.91
N LEU A 152 -4.82 3.36 -4.57
CA LEU A 152 -5.29 2.22 -3.78
C LEU A 152 -6.74 1.87 -4.12
N SER A 153 -7.61 2.88 -4.23
CA SER A 153 -9.01 2.69 -4.59
C SER A 153 -9.18 2.16 -6.01
N PHE A 154 -8.36 2.62 -6.95
CA PHE A 154 -8.33 2.08 -8.30
C PHE A 154 -7.93 0.59 -8.29
N MET A 155 -6.84 0.24 -7.61
CA MET A 155 -6.38 -1.15 -7.54
C MET A 155 -7.40 -2.06 -6.84
N ALA A 156 -8.05 -1.57 -5.77
CA ALA A 156 -9.12 -2.29 -5.07
C ALA A 156 -10.33 -2.58 -5.95
N LYS A 157 -10.71 -1.64 -6.83
CA LYS A 157 -11.76 -1.88 -7.82
C LYS A 157 -11.34 -2.91 -8.87
N GLN A 158 -10.07 -2.89 -9.30
CA GLN A 158 -9.55 -3.79 -10.32
C GLN A 158 -9.44 -5.24 -9.83
N ASP A 159 -9.06 -5.46 -8.57
CA ASP A 159 -8.91 -6.80 -7.99
C ASP A 159 -10.15 -7.29 -7.21
N GLY A 160 -11.17 -6.44 -7.05
CA GLY A 160 -12.40 -6.76 -6.33
C GLY A 160 -12.24 -6.94 -4.83
N LYS A 161 -11.13 -6.47 -4.24
CA LYS A 161 -10.83 -6.65 -2.81
C LYS A 161 -11.09 -5.39 -1.98
N PRO A 162 -11.39 -5.52 -0.67
CA PRO A 162 -11.55 -4.37 0.24
C PRO A 162 -10.26 -3.55 0.31
N LEU A 163 -10.32 -2.22 0.51
CA LEU A 163 -9.16 -1.31 0.49
C LEU A 163 -8.00 -1.80 1.37
N PHE A 164 -8.30 -2.23 2.59
CA PHE A 164 -7.30 -2.79 3.49
C PHE A 164 -7.38 -4.32 3.50
N LEU A 165 -6.26 -4.95 3.18
CA LEU A 165 -6.08 -6.39 3.22
C LEU A 165 -5.40 -6.76 4.54
N TRP A 166 -6.08 -7.57 5.35
CA TRP A 166 -5.55 -8.06 6.63
C TRP A 166 -4.50 -9.15 6.43
#